data_AF-A0A383ARF9-F1
#
_entry.id   AF-A0A383ARF9-F1
#
_cell.length_a   1.000
_cell.length_b   1.000
_cell.length_c   1.000
_cell.angle_alpha   90.00
_cell.angle_beta   90.00
_cell.angle_gamma   90.00
#
_symmetry.space_group_name_H-M   'P 1'
#
loop_
_entity.id
_entity.type
_entity.pdbx_description
1 polymer ?
#
loop_
_entity_poly.entity_id
_entity_poly.type
_entity_poly.pdbx_seq_one_letter_code
_entity_poly.pdbx_strand_id
1 'polypeptide(L)'
;MAARRIGVRVLTFSLGFGPKLLKFTRGDTEYCVSAIPLGGYVKMAGENPDDQRTGSEDEFLSKTKWERFQVLIMGPAMNVILAIVVMTFVLYQGAEVPSYETQQPVVGTVVEGSAAERVGIQVGDRIVRVADRAVETWEDVFLAVMPRADKEIEVVVRN
;
A
#
# COMPACT_ATOMS: atom_id res chain seq x y z
N MET A 1 -9.46 -5.24 19.96
CA MET A 1 -10.88 -5.00 20.34
C MET A 1 -11.82 -6.16 19.98
N ALA A 2 -11.57 -6.91 18.89
CA ALA A 2 -12.40 -8.06 18.52
C ALA A 2 -12.54 -9.12 19.63
N ALA A 3 -11.43 -9.50 20.28
CA ALA A 3 -11.45 -10.44 21.42
C ALA A 3 -12.37 -10.00 22.56
N ARG A 4 -12.30 -8.71 22.98
CA ARG A 4 -13.19 -8.16 24.02
C ARG A 4 -14.67 -8.19 23.62
N ARG A 5 -15.01 -8.02 22.34
CA ARG A 5 -16.41 -8.08 21.87
C ARG A 5 -17.01 -9.47 21.95
N ILE A 6 -16.18 -10.50 21.89
CA ILE A 6 -16.59 -11.91 22.01
C ILE A 6 -16.46 -12.38 23.48
N GLY A 7 -16.24 -11.45 24.41
CA GLY A 7 -16.15 -11.73 25.84
C GLY A 7 -14.87 -12.49 26.23
N VAL A 8 -13.78 -12.33 25.48
CA VAL A 8 -12.45 -12.82 25.86
C VAL A 8 -11.70 -11.74 26.63
N ARG A 9 -11.17 -12.09 27.80
CA ARG A 9 -10.38 -11.20 28.63
C ARG A 9 -9.03 -10.92 27.95
N VAL A 10 -8.73 -9.65 27.74
CA VAL A 10 -7.46 -9.21 27.17
C VAL A 10 -6.57 -8.78 28.32
N LEU A 11 -5.41 -9.41 28.47
CA LEU A 11 -4.47 -9.13 29.56
C LEU A 11 -3.55 -7.96 29.20
N THR A 12 -3.08 -7.91 27.96
CA THR A 12 -2.15 -6.87 27.50
C THR A 12 -2.49 -6.44 26.08
N PHE A 13 -2.51 -5.13 25.86
CA PHE A 13 -2.54 -4.52 24.54
C PHE A 13 -1.27 -3.67 24.39
N SER A 14 -0.35 -4.11 23.53
CA SER A 14 0.88 -3.38 23.26
C SER A 14 0.85 -2.79 21.87
N LEU A 15 1.08 -1.48 21.77
CA LEU A 15 1.46 -0.83 20.52
C LEU A 15 2.99 -0.85 20.42
N GLY A 16 3.51 -1.57 19.43
CA GLY A 16 4.92 -1.82 19.26
C GLY A 16 5.47 -3.02 20.03
N PHE A 17 6.78 -3.25 19.88
CA PHE A 17 7.54 -4.31 20.53
C PHE A 17 8.76 -3.77 21.29
N GLY A 18 9.36 -4.63 22.12
CA GLY A 18 10.53 -4.27 22.94
C GLY A 18 10.13 -3.61 24.27
N PRO A 19 11.06 -2.83 24.89
CA PRO A 19 10.83 -2.28 26.22
C PRO A 19 9.62 -1.33 26.23
N LYS A 20 8.76 -1.49 27.23
CA LYS A 20 7.55 -0.68 27.42
C LYS A 20 7.96 0.72 27.88
N LEU A 21 7.69 1.73 27.06
CA LEU A 21 7.95 3.13 27.39
C LEU A 21 6.87 3.70 28.30
N LEU A 22 5.60 3.43 27.94
CA LEU A 22 4.44 3.86 28.70
C LEU A 22 3.55 2.65 28.96
N LYS A 23 3.01 2.55 30.18
CA LYS A 23 2.02 1.54 30.53
C LYS A 23 0.95 2.12 31.45
N PHE A 24 -0.29 1.76 31.20
CA PHE A 24 -1.41 2.06 32.09
C PHE A 24 -2.38 0.88 32.10
N THR A 25 -2.97 0.61 33.26
CA THR A 25 -3.92 -0.50 33.42
C THR A 25 -5.33 0.06 33.50
N ARG A 26 -6.26 -0.50 32.71
CA ARG A 26 -7.67 -0.13 32.73
C ARG A 26 -8.54 -1.39 32.77
N GLY A 27 -9.13 -1.65 33.94
CA GLY A 27 -9.80 -2.92 34.23
C GLY A 27 -8.78 -4.06 34.20
N ASP A 28 -9.09 -5.14 33.50
CA ASP A 28 -8.20 -6.31 33.39
C ASP A 28 -7.14 -6.21 32.28
N THR A 29 -7.03 -5.07 31.60
CA THR A 29 -6.09 -4.90 30.48
C THR A 29 -5.01 -3.88 30.79
N GLU A 30 -3.76 -4.30 30.66
CA GLU A 30 -2.60 -3.42 30.60
C GLU A 30 -2.43 -2.89 29.16
N TYR A 31 -2.49 -1.59 28.99
CA TYR A 31 -2.19 -0.91 27.73
C TYR A 31 -0.77 -0.37 27.79
N CYS A 32 0.05 -0.71 26.80
CA CYS A 32 1.41 -0.22 26.73
C CYS A 32 1.80 0.28 25.35
N VAL A 33 2.73 1.22 25.34
CA VAL A 33 3.43 1.70 24.15
C VAL A 33 4.89 1.32 24.30
N SER A 34 5.41 0.50 23.39
CA SER A 34 6.79 0.03 23.40
C SER A 34 7.69 0.86 22.49
N ALA A 35 8.99 0.76 22.70
CA ALA A 35 9.99 1.58 22.02
C ALA A 35 10.02 1.41 20.50
N ILE A 36 9.73 0.21 19.99
CA ILE A 36 9.72 -0.06 18.55
C ILE A 36 8.28 0.06 18.05
N PRO A 37 7.92 1.08 17.25
CA PRO A 37 6.52 1.34 16.84
C PRO A 37 6.02 0.41 15.73
N LEU A 38 6.81 -0.58 15.32
CA LEU A 38 6.46 -1.52 14.26
C LEU A 38 5.52 -2.59 14.82
N GLY A 39 4.23 -2.51 14.52
CA GLY A 39 3.25 -3.53 14.90
C GLY A 39 2.76 -3.41 16.35
N GLY A 40 2.44 -4.55 16.95
CA GLY A 40 1.89 -4.64 18.31
C GLY A 40 1.34 -6.04 18.57
N TYR A 41 0.99 -6.33 19.81
CA TYR A 41 0.41 -7.62 20.16
C TYR A 41 -0.70 -7.49 21.20
N VAL A 42 -1.58 -8.49 21.19
CA VAL A 42 -2.68 -8.61 22.15
C VAL A 42 -2.49 -9.93 22.87
N LYS A 43 -2.21 -9.89 24.17
CA LYS A 43 -2.14 -11.10 24.99
C LYS A 43 -3.53 -11.39 25.54
N MET A 44 -4.09 -12.56 25.23
CA MET A 44 -5.42 -12.97 25.70
C MET A 44 -5.32 -14.01 26.82
N ALA A 45 -6.29 -14.01 27.73
CA ALA A 45 -6.36 -15.01 28.79
C ALA A 45 -6.57 -16.41 28.18
N GLY A 46 -5.78 -17.39 28.61
CA GLY A 46 -5.88 -18.77 28.14
C GLY A 46 -5.43 -18.97 26.69
N GLU A 47 -4.72 -18.02 26.08
CA GLU A 47 -4.13 -18.18 24.74
C GLU A 47 -2.85 -19.03 24.77
N ASN A 48 -2.01 -18.84 25.79
CA ASN A 48 -0.77 -19.58 25.92
C ASN A 48 -0.98 -20.92 26.65
N PRO A 49 -0.33 -22.00 26.20
CA PRO A 49 -0.40 -23.31 26.86
C PRO A 49 0.04 -23.28 28.33
N ASP A 50 0.95 -22.37 28.67
CA ASP A 50 1.59 -22.20 29.99
C ASP A 50 0.81 -21.28 30.95
N ASP A 51 -0.24 -20.60 30.48
CA ASP A 51 -1.09 -19.80 31.36
C ASP A 51 -1.91 -20.75 32.27
N GLN A 52 -2.09 -20.38 33.55
CA GLN A 52 -2.93 -21.16 34.47
C GLN A 52 -4.36 -21.22 33.93
N ARG A 53 -4.77 -22.41 33.51
CA ARG A 53 -6.11 -22.66 32.98
C ARG A 53 -7.09 -22.71 34.13
N THR A 54 -7.93 -21.69 34.23
CA THR A 54 -9.03 -21.65 35.18
C THR A 54 -10.33 -22.19 34.59
N GLY A 55 -10.39 -22.36 33.25
CA GLY A 55 -11.59 -22.83 32.56
C GLY A 55 -12.71 -21.79 32.58
N SER A 56 -12.38 -20.53 32.86
CA SER A 56 -13.36 -19.45 32.92
C SER A 56 -13.92 -19.18 31.53
N GLU A 57 -15.19 -18.75 31.47
CA GLU A 57 -15.90 -18.49 30.21
C GLU A 57 -15.25 -17.37 29.38
N ASP A 58 -14.40 -16.56 29.99
CA ASP A 58 -13.70 -15.44 29.38
C ASP A 58 -12.25 -15.75 28.97
N GLU A 59 -11.83 -17.02 29.04
CA GLU A 59 -10.62 -17.51 28.39
C GLU A 59 -10.84 -17.74 26.88
N PHE A 60 -9.80 -17.49 26.09
CA PHE A 60 -9.83 -17.65 24.64
C PHE A 60 -10.16 -19.08 24.22
N LEU A 61 -9.58 -20.08 24.89
CA LEU A 61 -9.79 -21.50 24.59
C LEU A 61 -11.17 -22.02 25.01
N SER A 62 -11.84 -21.36 25.95
CA SER A 62 -13.22 -21.66 26.35
C SER A 62 -14.25 -21.27 25.28
N LYS A 63 -13.87 -20.42 24.31
CA LYS A 63 -14.74 -20.00 23.22
C LYS A 63 -14.89 -21.07 22.14
N THR A 64 -16.00 -20.98 21.39
CA THR A 64 -16.24 -21.85 20.24
C THR A 64 -15.14 -21.70 19.20
N LYS A 65 -14.96 -22.71 18.35
CA LYS A 65 -13.94 -22.68 17.28
C LYS A 65 -14.17 -21.51 16.31
N TRP A 66 -15.42 -21.14 16.08
CA TRP A 66 -15.79 -20.03 15.20
C TRP A 66 -15.39 -18.66 15.76
N GLU A 67 -15.68 -18.43 17.04
CA GLU A 67 -15.31 -17.20 17.73
C GLU A 67 -13.80 -16.99 17.76
N ARG A 68 -13.03 -18.05 18.05
CA ARG A 68 -11.57 -18.02 18.03
C ARG A 68 -11.03 -17.70 16.63
N PHE A 69 -11.61 -18.32 15.61
CA PHE A 69 -11.24 -18.09 14.22
C PHE A 69 -11.43 -16.62 13.82
N GLN A 70 -12.55 -15.99 14.21
CA GLN A 70 -12.78 -14.57 13.97
C GLN A 70 -11.72 -13.69 14.61
N VAL A 71 -11.31 -13.98 15.85
CA VAL A 71 -10.24 -13.23 16.53
C VAL A 71 -8.89 -13.39 15.82
N LEU A 72 -8.56 -14.60 15.37
CA LEU A 72 -7.31 -14.89 14.66
C LEU A 72 -7.22 -14.15 13.32
N ILE A 73 -8.31 -14.09 12.55
CA ILE A 73 -8.38 -13.37 11.27
C ILE A 73 -8.21 -11.86 11.44
N MET A 74 -8.58 -11.31 12.60
CA MET A 74 -8.47 -9.87 12.84
C MET A 74 -7.03 -9.38 12.81
N GLY A 75 -6.04 -10.22 13.09
CA GLY A 75 -4.62 -9.87 12.93
C GLY A 75 -4.28 -9.48 11.49
N PRO A 76 -4.36 -10.40 10.52
CA PRO A 76 -4.17 -10.09 9.10
C PRO A 76 -5.10 -9.00 8.57
N ALA A 77 -6.37 -8.98 8.99
CA ALA A 77 -7.31 -7.95 8.56
C ALA A 77 -6.86 -6.54 8.96
N MET A 78 -6.30 -6.37 10.16
CA MET A 78 -5.75 -5.08 10.59
C MET A 78 -4.54 -4.65 9.77
N ASN A 79 -3.71 -5.58 9.27
CA ASN A 79 -2.62 -5.25 8.36
C ASN A 79 -3.15 -4.75 7.01
N VAL A 80 -4.21 -5.37 6.47
CA VAL A 80 -4.86 -4.89 5.24
C VAL A 80 -5.46 -3.50 5.43
N ILE A 81 -6.15 -3.27 6.55
CA ILE A 81 -6.70 -1.95 6.90
C ILE A 81 -5.58 -0.92 7.02
N LEU A 82 -4.49 -1.25 7.71
CA LEU A 82 -3.33 -0.37 7.84
C LEU A 82 -2.74 -0.05 6.47
N ALA A 83 -2.58 -1.04 5.59
CA ALA A 83 -2.07 -0.84 4.24
C ALA A 83 -2.97 0.09 3.43
N ILE A 84 -4.30 -0.07 3.52
CA ILE A 84 -5.26 0.83 2.86
C ILE A 84 -5.08 2.26 3.38
N VAL A 85 -5.06 2.46 4.71
CA VAL A 85 -4.91 3.80 5.30
C VAL A 85 -3.59 4.46 4.91
N VAL A 86 -2.48 3.73 5.00
CA VAL A 86 -1.15 4.23 4.61
C VAL A 86 -1.14 4.56 3.12
N MET A 87 -1.64 3.66 2.27
CA MET A 87 -1.67 3.89 0.82
C MET A 87 -2.57 5.07 0.46
N THR A 88 -3.74 5.20 1.08
CA THR A 88 -4.62 6.37 0.89
C THR A 88 -3.90 7.65 1.26
N PHE A 89 -3.17 7.68 2.38
CA PHE A 89 -2.43 8.88 2.80
C PHE A 89 -1.26 9.21 1.86
N VAL A 90 -0.53 8.19 1.39
CA VAL A 90 0.54 8.35 0.40
C VAL A 90 -0.02 8.88 -0.92
N LEU A 91 -1.10 8.28 -1.41
CA LEU A 91 -1.74 8.71 -2.66
C LEU A 91 -2.42 10.08 -2.53
N TYR A 92 -2.96 10.41 -1.36
CA TYR A 92 -3.58 11.72 -1.09
C TYR A 92 -2.58 12.86 -1.16
N GLN A 93 -1.33 12.63 -0.75
CA GLN A 93 -0.25 13.62 -0.91
C GLN A 93 0.15 13.83 -2.39
N GLY A 94 -0.36 12.99 -3.30
CA GLY A 94 -0.04 13.01 -4.71
C GLY A 94 1.25 12.23 -5.00
N ALA A 95 1.30 11.63 -6.20
CA ALA A 95 2.57 11.22 -6.77
C ALA A 95 3.19 12.43 -7.46
N GLU A 96 4.48 12.68 -7.25
CA GLU A 96 5.24 13.63 -8.06
C GLU A 96 5.33 13.07 -9.48
N VAL A 97 4.35 13.41 -10.32
CA VAL A 97 4.42 13.10 -11.76
C VAL A 97 5.32 14.15 -12.37
N PRO A 98 6.42 13.78 -13.05
CA PRO A 98 7.31 14.76 -13.66
C PRO A 98 6.50 15.67 -14.57
N SER A 99 6.63 16.99 -14.40
CA SER A 99 5.78 17.97 -15.10
C SER A 99 5.84 17.86 -16.63
N TYR A 100 6.90 17.25 -17.17
CA TYR A 100 7.00 17.01 -18.61
C TYR A 100 5.97 15.98 -19.12
N GLU A 101 5.47 15.06 -18.30
CA GLU A 101 4.51 14.05 -18.75
C GLU A 101 3.17 14.65 -19.16
N THR A 102 2.77 15.77 -18.55
CA THR A 102 1.57 16.55 -18.89
C THR A 102 1.82 17.72 -19.84
N GLN A 103 3.07 17.94 -20.26
CA GLN A 103 3.41 18.96 -21.25
C GLN A 103 3.21 18.46 -22.68
N GLN A 104 3.10 19.41 -23.61
CA GLN A 104 3.00 19.10 -25.03
C GLN A 104 4.23 18.27 -25.48
N PRO A 105 4.04 17.22 -26.29
CA PRO A 105 5.11 16.32 -26.70
C PRO A 105 5.97 16.95 -27.79
N VAL A 106 6.81 17.90 -27.40
CA VAL A 106 7.77 18.59 -28.27
C VAL A 106 9.15 17.94 -28.10
N VAL A 107 9.71 17.44 -29.20
CA VAL A 107 10.98 16.73 -29.22
C VAL A 107 12.11 17.65 -28.74
N GLY A 108 12.68 17.37 -27.57
CA GLY A 108 13.78 18.16 -26.99
C GLY A 108 15.17 17.67 -27.41
N THR A 109 15.32 16.39 -27.69
CA THR A 109 16.57 15.79 -28.17
C THR A 109 16.28 14.61 -29.08
N VAL A 110 17.14 14.39 -30.06
CA VAL A 110 17.13 13.20 -30.91
C VAL A 110 18.44 12.47 -30.69
N VAL A 111 18.37 11.19 -30.32
CA VAL A 111 19.56 10.37 -30.07
C VAL A 111 20.15 9.90 -31.40
N GLU A 112 21.46 10.02 -31.57
CA GLU A 112 22.17 9.56 -32.77
C GLU A 112 21.99 8.04 -32.96
N GLY A 113 21.71 7.63 -34.20
CA GLY A 113 21.43 6.25 -34.59
C GLY A 113 20.02 5.74 -34.22
N SER A 114 19.17 6.58 -33.60
CA SER A 114 17.82 6.20 -33.17
C SER A 114 16.84 6.04 -34.33
N ALA A 115 15.70 5.38 -34.09
CA ALA A 115 14.63 5.29 -35.08
C ALA A 115 14.08 6.67 -35.48
N ALA A 116 14.02 7.61 -34.52
CA ALA A 116 13.57 8.98 -34.74
C ALA A 116 14.50 9.73 -35.71
N GLU A 117 15.82 9.56 -35.58
CA GLU A 117 16.80 10.15 -36.49
C GLU A 117 16.65 9.60 -37.92
N ARG A 118 16.51 8.28 -38.06
CA ARG A 118 16.41 7.61 -39.38
C ARG A 118 15.20 8.05 -40.21
N VAL A 119 14.12 8.47 -39.54
CA VAL A 119 12.90 8.95 -40.19
C VAL A 119 12.82 10.48 -40.23
N GLY A 120 13.88 11.18 -39.79
CA GLY A 120 14.03 12.63 -39.92
C GLY A 120 13.27 13.47 -38.90
N ILE A 121 12.89 12.92 -37.75
CA ILE A 121 12.34 13.71 -36.65
C ILE A 121 13.43 14.66 -36.13
N GLN A 122 13.07 15.92 -35.90
CA GLN A 122 13.99 16.96 -35.46
C GLN A 122 13.63 17.51 -34.09
N VAL A 123 14.61 18.15 -33.45
CA VAL A 123 14.36 18.93 -32.23
C VAL A 123 13.41 20.07 -32.55
N GLY A 124 12.35 20.21 -31.75
CA GLY A 124 11.28 21.19 -31.97
C GLY A 124 10.02 20.61 -32.61
N ASP A 125 10.06 19.43 -33.22
CA ASP A 125 8.87 18.76 -33.74
C ASP A 125 7.87 18.47 -32.62
N ARG A 126 6.60 18.83 -32.82
CA ARG A 126 5.51 18.43 -31.93
C ARG A 126 4.83 17.17 -32.45
N ILE A 127 4.80 16.12 -31.63
CA ILE A 127 4.04 14.91 -31.93
C ILE A 127 2.55 15.22 -31.77
N VAL A 128 1.75 14.98 -32.81
CA VAL A 128 0.31 15.26 -32.79
C VAL A 128 -0.54 13.98 -32.91
N ARG A 129 0.04 12.89 -33.41
CA ARG A 129 -0.63 11.59 -33.52
C ARG A 129 0.39 10.44 -33.44
N VAL A 130 0.02 9.38 -32.73
CA VAL A 130 0.75 8.10 -32.68
C VAL A 130 -0.22 6.97 -33.03
N ALA A 131 0.07 6.22 -34.09
CA ALA A 131 -0.86 5.29 -34.73
C ALA A 131 -2.22 5.99 -34.97
N ASP A 132 -3.31 5.40 -34.47
CA ASP A 132 -4.67 5.88 -34.74
C ASP A 132 -5.15 6.91 -33.70
N ARG A 133 -4.26 7.37 -32.80
CA ARG A 133 -4.63 8.22 -31.65
C ARG A 133 -3.96 9.59 -31.69
N ALA A 134 -4.76 10.64 -31.59
CA ALA A 134 -4.26 11.98 -31.31
C ALA A 134 -3.63 12.01 -29.91
N VAL A 135 -2.54 12.77 -29.77
CA VAL A 135 -1.79 12.89 -28.51
C VAL A 135 -1.65 14.36 -28.15
N GLU A 136 -1.88 14.70 -26.88
CA GLU A 136 -1.76 16.07 -26.37
C GLU A 136 -0.58 16.20 -25.40
N THR A 137 -0.20 15.10 -24.74
CA THR A 137 0.86 15.07 -23.73
C THR A 137 1.95 14.02 -24.03
N TRP A 138 3.08 14.09 -23.34
CA TRP A 138 4.10 13.04 -23.38
C TRP A 138 3.59 11.70 -22.81
N GLU A 139 2.70 11.74 -21.82
CA GLU A 139 2.02 10.55 -21.29
C GLU A 139 1.21 9.84 -22.39
N ASP A 140 0.48 10.58 -23.21
CA ASP A 140 -0.29 10.01 -24.33
C ASP A 140 0.61 9.29 -25.34
N VAL A 141 1.76 9.90 -25.67
CA VAL A 141 2.77 9.31 -26.55
C VAL A 141 3.31 8.01 -25.94
N PHE A 142 3.69 8.04 -24.67
CA PHE A 142 4.21 6.87 -23.97
C PHE A 142 3.18 5.72 -23.95
N LEU A 143 1.93 6.01 -23.57
CA LEU A 143 0.83 5.04 -23.55
C LEU A 143 0.46 4.51 -24.94
N ALA A 144 0.69 5.28 -26.00
CA ALA A 144 0.46 4.85 -27.38
C ALA A 144 1.60 3.98 -27.94
N VAL A 145 2.84 4.23 -27.55
CA VAL A 145 4.03 3.50 -28.03
C VAL A 145 4.28 2.22 -27.24
N MET A 146 4.20 2.28 -25.89
CA MET A 146 4.59 1.17 -25.00
C MET A 146 3.96 -0.20 -25.34
N PRO A 147 2.66 -0.31 -25.68
CA PRO A 147 2.04 -1.59 -26.04
C PRO A 147 2.48 -2.15 -27.40
N ARG A 148 3.23 -1.37 -28.19
CA ARG A 148 3.63 -1.67 -29.57
C ARG A 148 5.16 -1.79 -29.71
N ALA A 149 5.84 -2.21 -28.64
CA ALA A 149 7.27 -2.51 -28.68
C ALA A 149 7.60 -3.45 -29.86
N ASP A 150 8.74 -3.19 -30.52
CA ASP A 150 9.25 -3.92 -31.69
C ASP A 150 8.33 -3.93 -32.93
N LYS A 151 7.34 -3.04 -32.99
CA LYS A 151 6.48 -2.86 -34.17
C LYS A 151 6.72 -1.50 -34.82
N GLU A 152 6.56 -1.45 -36.12
CA GLU A 152 6.48 -0.17 -36.84
C GLU A 152 5.19 0.56 -36.44
N ILE A 153 5.33 1.86 -36.15
CA ILE A 153 4.23 2.70 -35.70
C ILE A 153 4.27 3.99 -36.52
N GLU A 154 3.13 4.39 -37.07
CA GLU A 154 3.01 5.68 -37.72
C GLU A 154 3.02 6.81 -36.67
N VAL A 155 3.85 7.82 -36.87
CA VAL A 155 3.91 9.01 -36.01
C VAL A 155 3.75 10.24 -36.88
N VAL A 156 2.82 11.13 -36.52
CA VAL A 156 2.66 12.43 -37.18
C VAL A 156 3.23 13.52 -36.31
N VAL A 157 4.15 14.28 -36.87
CA VAL A 157 4.74 15.46 -36.26
C VAL A 157 4.29 16.74 -36.98
N ARG A 158 4.29 17.85 -36.25
CA ARG A 158 4.05 19.20 -36.75
C ARG A 158 5.20 20.09 -36.31
N ASN A 159 5.78 20.82 -37.25
CA ASN A 159 6.71 21.92 -37.00
C ASN A 159 5.98 23.20 -36.58
#